data_AF-A0A6I4R1M9-F1
#
_entry.id   AF-A0A6I4R1M9-F1
#
_cell.length_a   1.000
_cell.length_b   1.000
_cell.length_c   1.000
_cell.angle_alpha   90.00
_cell.angle_beta   90.00
_cell.angle_gamma   90.00
#
_symmetry.space_group_name_H-M   'P 1'
#
loop_
_entity.id
_entity.type
_entity.pdbx_description
1 polymer ?
#
loop_
_entity_poly.entity_id
_entity_poly.type
_entity_poly.pdbx_seq_one_letter_code
_entity_poly.pdbx_strand_id
1 'polypeptide(L)'
;MTWRVLLTGGLQALLVSAAAILLFAYLHETAVSMAVAHGRTLRGGVSWGITVHLAFYVFVFLTLLQNVAALRWPARRMRLAALAWLVFAVLFTLQGNPFGSWAHPYRWALLMFCSAAGCALSLLGQGLWQLLQRRWLPVQSTV
;
A
#
# COMPACT_ATOMS: atom_id res chain seq x y z
N MET A 1 -12.24 22.39 13.95
CA MET A 1 -11.08 21.47 13.98
C MET A 1 -9.86 22.26 14.41
N THR A 2 -9.29 21.98 15.57
CA THR A 2 -8.10 22.66 16.08
C THR A 2 -6.85 22.20 15.31
N TRP A 3 -5.91 23.11 15.02
CA TRP A 3 -4.67 22.86 14.25
C TRP A 3 -3.91 21.59 14.67
N ARG A 4 -3.92 21.27 15.97
CA ARG A 4 -3.33 20.05 16.55
C ARG A 4 -3.94 18.75 16.02
N VAL A 5 -5.25 18.73 15.74
CA VAL A 5 -5.96 17.55 15.21
C VAL A 5 -5.58 17.31 13.74
N LEU A 6 -5.38 18.39 12.96
CA LEU A 6 -4.91 18.29 11.59
C LEU A 6 -3.45 17.81 11.52
N LEU A 7 -2.58 18.34 12.38
CA LEU A 7 -1.18 17.90 12.46
C LEU A 7 -1.04 16.43 12.84
N THR A 8 -1.75 15.99 13.89
CA THR A 8 -1.68 14.60 14.35
C THR A 8 -2.28 13.62 13.34
N GLY A 9 -3.39 13.99 12.69
CA GLY A 9 -3.96 13.20 11.60
C GLY A 9 -3.05 13.12 10.37
N GLY A 10 -2.43 14.24 9.98
CA GLY A 10 -1.48 14.29 8.87
C GLY A 10 -0.23 13.44 9.12
N LEU A 11 0.37 13.58 10.31
CA LEU A 11 1.52 12.76 10.71
C LEU A 11 1.18 11.27 10.73
N GLN A 12 0.00 10.91 11.25
CA GLN A 12 -0.47 9.53 11.24
C GLN A 12 -0.60 9.00 9.80
N ALA A 13 -1.25 9.74 8.91
CA ALA A 13 -1.40 9.33 7.52
C ALA A 13 -0.05 9.12 6.84
N LEU A 14 0.94 9.98 7.13
CA LEU A 14 2.31 9.85 6.63
C LEU A 14 3.00 8.59 7.18
N LEU A 15 2.95 8.37 8.50
CA LEU A 15 3.60 7.22 9.14
C LEU A 15 3.00 5.89 8.67
N VAL A 16 1.67 5.81 8.58
CA VAL A 16 0.97 4.61 8.10
C VAL A 16 1.26 4.38 6.61
N SER A 17 1.34 5.44 5.80
CA SER A 17 1.74 5.32 4.40
C SER A 17 3.18 4.82 4.28
N ALA A 18 4.11 5.40 5.03
CA ALA A 18 5.51 5.01 5.04
C ALA A 18 5.68 3.55 5.44
N ALA A 19 4.98 3.10 6.49
CA ALA A 19 5.01 1.70 6.91
C ALA A 19 4.49 0.74 5.83
N ALA A 20 3.39 1.09 5.15
CA ALA A 20 2.85 0.30 4.05
C ALA A 20 3.80 0.22 2.83
N ILE A 21 4.44 1.34 2.48
CA ILE A 21 5.44 1.42 1.40
C ILE A 21 6.68 0.60 1.74
N LEU A 22 7.18 0.70 2.97
CA LEU A 22 8.31 -0.09 3.44
C LEU A 22 7.99 -1.58 3.46
N LEU A 23 6.79 -1.98 3.87
CA LEU A 23 6.36 -3.37 3.82
C LEU A 23 6.32 -3.88 2.37
N PHE A 24 5.79 -3.09 1.44
CA PHE A 24 5.79 -3.42 0.02
C PHE A 24 7.22 -3.68 -0.50
N ALA A 25 8.14 -2.74 -0.23
CA ALA A 25 9.53 -2.85 -0.66
C ALA A 25 10.22 -4.05 -0.03
N TYR A 26 10.04 -4.24 1.28
CA TYR A 26 10.61 -5.37 2.02
C TYR A 26 10.13 -6.72 1.49
N LEU A 27 8.82 -6.88 1.27
CA LEU A 27 8.25 -8.12 0.74
C LEU A 27 8.74 -8.40 -0.68
N HIS A 28 8.89 -7.35 -1.50
CA HIS A 28 9.43 -7.50 -2.84
C HIS A 28 10.90 -7.96 -2.81
N GLU A 29 11.76 -7.28 -2.05
CA GLU A 29 13.18 -7.62 -1.93
C GLU A 29 13.42 -9.01 -1.31
N THR A 30 12.62 -9.38 -0.30
CA THR A 30 12.70 -10.72 0.30
C THR A 30 12.28 -11.79 -0.69
N ALA A 31 11.19 -11.60 -1.44
CA ALA A 31 10.78 -12.57 -2.45
C ALA A 31 11.79 -12.68 -3.60
N VAL A 32 12.40 -11.57 -4.01
CA VAL A 32 13.47 -11.54 -5.01
C VAL A 32 14.70 -12.31 -4.51
N SER A 33 15.18 -12.04 -3.30
CA SER A 33 16.34 -12.73 -2.72
C SER A 33 16.08 -14.23 -2.53
N MET A 34 14.87 -14.61 -2.10
CA MET A 34 14.46 -16.01 -2.01
C MET A 34 14.45 -16.69 -3.39
N ALA A 35 13.92 -16.03 -4.42
CA ALA A 35 13.95 -16.58 -5.78
C ALA A 35 15.38 -16.80 -6.27
N VAL A 36 16.28 -15.84 -6.04
CA VAL A 36 17.71 -15.96 -6.37
C VAL A 36 18.36 -17.13 -5.62
N ALA A 37 18.11 -17.27 -4.31
CA ALA A 37 18.63 -18.37 -3.52
C ALA A 37 18.18 -19.76 -4.01
N HIS A 38 16.99 -19.85 -4.61
CA HIS A 38 16.47 -21.07 -5.23
C HIS A 38 16.89 -21.25 -6.70
N GLY A 39 17.87 -20.48 -7.19
CA GLY A 39 18.38 -20.57 -8.56
C GLY A 39 17.38 -20.10 -9.63
N ARG A 40 16.27 -19.45 -9.24
CA ARG A 40 15.30 -18.89 -10.18
C ARG A 40 15.89 -17.62 -10.76
N THR A 41 16.14 -17.62 -12.07
CA THR A 41 16.56 -16.40 -12.76
C THR A 41 15.35 -15.47 -12.90
N LEU A 42 15.41 -14.32 -12.21
CA LEU A 42 14.49 -13.21 -12.43
C LEU A 42 14.90 -12.47 -13.72
N ARG A 43 14.94 -13.19 -14.85
CA ARG A 43 15.14 -12.59 -16.19
C ARG A 43 13.96 -11.70 -16.53
N GLY A 44 14.01 -10.45 -16.12
CA GLY A 44 13.18 -9.38 -16.64
C GLY A 44 14.17 -8.38 -17.18
N GLY A 45 14.21 -8.19 -18.49
CA GLY A 45 15.07 -7.17 -19.07
C GLY A 45 14.76 -5.78 -18.49
N VAL A 46 15.43 -4.76 -19.02
CA VAL A 46 15.24 -3.36 -18.60
C VAL A 46 13.76 -2.96 -18.49
N SER A 47 12.90 -3.48 -19.36
CA SER A 47 11.44 -3.27 -19.32
C SER A 47 10.77 -3.69 -18.01
N TRP A 48 11.15 -4.83 -17.42
CA TRP A 48 10.60 -5.27 -16.14
C TRP A 48 11.05 -4.37 -14.99
N GLY A 49 12.33 -3.98 -14.97
CA GLY A 49 12.86 -3.04 -13.98
C GLY A 49 12.12 -1.70 -13.99
N ILE A 50 11.82 -1.18 -15.18
CA ILE A 50 10.99 0.03 -15.38
C ILE A 50 9.56 -0.19 -14.85
N THR A 51 8.94 -1.33 -15.16
CA THR A 51 7.59 -1.65 -14.66
C THR A 51 7.55 -1.72 -13.13
N VAL A 52 8.55 -2.32 -12.48
CA VAL A 52 8.64 -2.36 -11.01
C VAL A 52 8.80 -0.95 -10.42
N HIS A 53 9.65 -0.12 -11.03
CA HIS A 53 9.83 1.27 -10.58
C HIS A 53 8.53 2.08 -10.71
N LEU A 54 7.83 1.97 -11.85
CA LEU A 54 6.57 2.69 -12.03
C LEU A 54 5.49 2.16 -11.07
N ALA A 55 5.41 0.84 -10.88
CA ALA A 55 4.51 0.24 -9.90
C ALA A 55 4.79 0.77 -8.49
N PHE A 56 6.06 0.88 -8.09
CA PHE A 56 6.43 1.46 -6.81
C PHE A 56 5.92 2.91 -6.66
N TYR A 57 6.17 3.78 -7.65
CA TYR A 57 5.69 5.17 -7.58
C TYR A 57 4.17 5.28 -7.55
N VAL A 58 3.47 4.47 -8.35
CA VAL A 58 2.00 4.42 -8.35
C VAL A 58 1.49 3.94 -6.98
N PHE A 59 2.12 2.91 -6.40
CA PHE A 59 1.76 2.41 -5.07
C PHE A 59 1.96 3.45 -3.97
N VAL A 60 3.09 4.17 -3.99
CA VAL A 60 3.37 5.28 -3.07
C VAL A 60 2.28 6.34 -3.16
N PHE A 61 1.98 6.80 -4.38
CA PHE A 61 0.97 7.83 -4.62
C PHE A 61 -0.42 7.38 -4.15
N LEU A 62 -0.87 6.19 -4.55
CA LEU A 62 -2.18 5.66 -4.19
C LEU A 62 -2.31 5.44 -2.69
N THR A 63 -1.27 4.92 -2.03
CA THR A 63 -1.26 4.70 -0.57
C THR A 63 -1.38 6.02 0.19
N LEU A 64 -0.62 7.05 -0.21
CA LEU A 64 -0.72 8.39 0.38
C LEU A 64 -2.12 8.97 0.18
N LEU A 65 -2.64 8.91 -1.05
CA LEU A 65 -3.97 9.42 -1.38
C LEU A 65 -5.06 8.71 -0.57
N GLN A 66 -4.99 7.38 -0.44
CA GLN A 66 -5.93 6.60 0.38
C GLN A 66 -5.87 7.02 1.85
N ASN A 67 -4.67 7.19 2.42
CA ASN A 67 -4.49 7.52 3.83
C ASN A 67 -4.98 8.94 4.13
N VAL A 68 -4.74 9.90 3.22
CA VAL A 68 -5.27 11.26 3.33
C VAL A 68 -6.80 11.27 3.19
N ALA A 69 -7.35 10.56 2.21
CA ALA A 69 -8.80 10.45 2.03
C ALA A 69 -9.49 9.78 3.24
N ALA A 70 -8.83 8.81 3.87
CA ALA A 70 -9.30 8.12 5.07
C ALA A 70 -9.40 9.01 6.32
N LEU A 71 -8.66 10.13 6.36
CA LEU A 71 -8.83 11.16 7.39
C LEU A 71 -10.16 11.91 7.22
N ARG A 72 -10.53 12.20 5.96
CA ARG A 72 -11.76 12.95 5.63
C ARG A 72 -13.02 12.08 5.67
N TRP A 73 -12.91 10.81 5.28
CA TRP A 73 -14.04 9.88 5.22
C TRP A 73 -13.76 8.57 5.97
N PRO A 74 -13.77 8.59 7.31
CA PRO A 74 -13.41 7.42 8.11
C PRO A 74 -14.36 6.22 7.93
N ALA A 75 -15.65 6.48 7.69
CA ALA A 75 -16.62 5.41 7.43
C ALA A 75 -16.37 4.66 6.10
N ARG A 76 -15.59 5.23 5.18
CA ARG A 76 -15.35 4.68 3.83
C ARG A 76 -13.95 4.11 3.65
N ARG A 77 -13.15 3.99 4.71
CA ARG A 77 -11.73 3.55 4.66
C ARG A 77 -11.53 2.23 3.92
N MET A 78 -12.34 1.23 4.21
CA MET A 78 -12.28 -0.07 3.55
C MET A 78 -12.55 0.06 2.04
N ARG A 79 -13.55 0.86 1.65
CA ARG A 79 -13.86 1.12 0.24
C ARG A 79 -12.73 1.90 -0.44
N LEU A 80 -12.15 2.89 0.23
CA LEU A 80 -11.03 3.68 -0.30
C LEU A 80 -9.79 2.81 -0.52
N ALA A 81 -9.49 1.90 0.40
CA ALA A 81 -8.35 1.00 0.25
C ALA A 81 -8.59 -0.07 -0.82
N ALA A 82 -9.80 -0.62 -0.89
CA ALA A 82 -10.17 -1.53 -1.96
C ALA A 82 -10.09 -0.83 -3.33
N LEU A 83 -10.58 0.41 -3.44
CA LEU A 83 -10.46 1.20 -4.67
C LEU A 83 -9.01 1.52 -5.03
N ALA A 84 -8.19 1.95 -4.07
CA ALA A 84 -6.77 2.23 -4.32
C ALA A 84 -6.03 0.98 -4.78
N TRP A 85 -6.27 -0.17 -4.13
CA TRP A 85 -5.69 -1.44 -4.54
C TRP A 85 -6.20 -1.91 -5.91
N LEU A 86 -7.50 -1.76 -6.21
CA LEU A 86 -8.06 -2.09 -7.52
C LEU A 86 -7.48 -1.20 -8.64
N VAL A 87 -7.34 0.10 -8.40
CA VAL A 87 -6.70 1.02 -9.34
C VAL A 87 -5.25 0.61 -9.58
N PHE A 88 -4.50 0.31 -8.52
CA PHE A 88 -3.16 -0.24 -8.64
C PHE A 88 -3.15 -1.53 -9.49
N ALA A 89 -4.04 -2.47 -9.16
CA ALA A 89 -4.15 -3.76 -9.84
C ALA A 89 -4.42 -3.60 -11.34
N VAL A 90 -5.37 -2.74 -11.71
CA VAL A 90 -5.72 -2.47 -13.11
C VAL A 90 -4.55 -1.83 -13.84
N LEU A 91 -3.96 -0.76 -13.31
CA LEU A 91 -2.81 -0.08 -13.92
C LEU A 91 -1.63 -1.04 -14.10
N PHE A 92 -1.33 -1.82 -13.07
CA PHE A 92 -0.25 -2.78 -13.09
C PHE A 92 -0.53 -3.92 -14.08
N THR A 93 -1.78 -4.38 -14.21
CA THR A 93 -2.16 -5.40 -15.20
C THR A 93 -2.09 -4.88 -16.63
N LEU A 94 -2.48 -3.62 -16.87
CA LEU A 94 -2.35 -2.99 -18.17
C LEU A 94 -0.89 -2.84 -18.59
N GLN A 95 -0.01 -2.53 -17.65
CA GLN A 95 1.40 -2.29 -17.93
C GLN A 95 2.26 -3.58 -17.97
N GLY A 96 2.01 -4.49 -17.04
CA GLY A 96 2.74 -5.74 -16.86
C GLY A 96 1.91 -6.95 -17.28
N ASN A 97 1.16 -6.84 -18.38
CA ASN A 97 0.19 -7.83 -18.89
C ASN A 97 0.67 -9.27 -18.62
N PRO A 98 0.08 -10.00 -17.67
CA PRO A 98 0.58 -11.30 -17.21
C PRO A 98 0.49 -12.41 -18.28
N PHE A 99 -0.20 -12.14 -19.40
CA PHE A 99 -0.33 -13.03 -20.54
C PHE A 99 0.59 -12.65 -21.71
N GLY A 100 1.39 -11.58 -21.56
CA GLY A 100 2.37 -11.17 -22.56
C GLY A 100 3.62 -12.08 -22.55
N SER A 101 4.29 -12.19 -23.70
CA SER A 101 5.48 -13.03 -23.90
C SER A 101 6.68 -12.69 -22.99
N TRP A 102 6.68 -11.51 -22.35
CA TRP A 102 7.74 -11.01 -21.48
C TRP A 102 7.34 -10.93 -20.00
N ALA A 103 6.08 -11.18 -19.67
CA ALA A 103 5.56 -11.06 -18.31
C ALA A 103 5.35 -12.45 -17.73
N HIS A 104 6.13 -12.78 -16.72
CA HIS A 104 5.93 -14.05 -16.02
C HIS A 104 4.79 -13.92 -14.99
N PRO A 105 3.76 -14.79 -15.03
CA PRO A 105 2.59 -14.71 -14.15
C PRO A 105 2.95 -14.65 -12.66
N TYR A 106 4.01 -15.34 -12.25
CA TYR A 106 4.47 -15.37 -10.87
C TYR A 106 4.98 -14.00 -10.36
N ARG A 107 5.55 -13.16 -11.24
CA ARG A 107 6.07 -11.84 -10.84
C ARG A 107 4.96 -10.82 -10.71
N TRP A 108 3.99 -10.90 -11.61
CA TRP A 108 2.77 -10.13 -11.50
C TRP A 108 2.05 -10.48 -10.19
N ALA A 109 1.88 -11.78 -9.91
CA ALA A 109 1.24 -12.26 -8.68
C ALA A 109 2.00 -11.81 -7.42
N LEU A 110 3.33 -11.83 -7.47
CA LEU A 110 4.16 -11.34 -6.37
C LEU A 110 3.90 -9.87 -6.04
N LEU A 111 3.95 -8.98 -7.03
CA LEU A 111 3.72 -7.54 -6.82
C LEU A 111 2.28 -7.23 -6.40
N MET A 112 1.32 -8.00 -6.91
CA MET A 112 -0.07 -7.96 -6.45
C MET A 112 -0.20 -8.36 -4.98
N PHE A 113 0.53 -9.39 -4.54
CA PHE A 113 0.57 -9.80 -3.14
C PHE A 113 1.25 -8.74 -2.25
N CYS A 114 2.40 -8.20 -2.66
CA CYS A 114 3.12 -7.14 -1.94
C CYS A 114 2.24 -5.89 -1.76
N SER A 115 1.54 -5.46 -2.81
CA SER A 115 0.62 -4.31 -2.75
C SER A 115 -0.58 -4.59 -1.87
N ALA A 116 -1.16 -5.79 -1.93
CA ALA A 116 -2.26 -6.19 -1.05
C ALA A 116 -1.84 -6.17 0.42
N ALA A 117 -0.65 -6.69 0.74
CA ALA A 117 -0.11 -6.66 2.10
C ALA A 117 0.14 -5.24 2.60
N GLY A 118 0.71 -4.36 1.77
CA GLY A 118 0.87 -2.94 2.12
C GLY A 118 -0.47 -2.22 2.33
N CYS A 119 -1.46 -2.44 1.46
CA CYS A 119 -2.81 -1.89 1.62
C CYS A 119 -3.48 -2.40 2.90
N ALA A 120 -3.34 -3.69 3.23
CA ALA A 120 -3.84 -4.28 4.46
C ALA A 120 -3.19 -3.66 5.70
N LEU A 121 -1.87 -3.47 5.70
CA LEU A 121 -1.16 -2.79 6.79
C LEU A 121 -1.66 -1.36 6.95
N SER A 122 -1.87 -0.64 5.85
CA SER A 122 -2.40 0.72 5.89
C SER A 122 -3.81 0.76 6.51
N LEU A 123 -4.69 -0.18 6.15
CA LEU A 123 -6.02 -0.31 6.75
C LEU A 123 -5.96 -0.62 8.25
N LEU A 124 -5.12 -1.58 8.65
CA LEU A 124 -4.94 -1.96 10.04
C LEU A 124 -4.39 -0.79 10.87
N GLY A 125 -3.41 -0.06 10.34
CA GLY A 125 -2.84 1.13 10.99
C GLY A 125 -3.88 2.23 11.21
N GLN A 126 -4.76 2.46 10.24
CA GLN A 126 -5.87 3.41 10.39
C GLN A 126 -6.90 2.97 11.44
N GLY A 127 -7.20 1.68 11.51
CA GLY A 127 -8.15 1.10 12.47
C GLY A 127 -7.61 1.13 13.89
N LEU A 128 -6.38 0.67 14.09
CA LEU A 128 -5.69 0.65 15.39
C LEU A 128 -5.59 2.06 15.99
N TRP A 129 -5.28 3.05 15.16
CA TRP A 129 -5.20 4.44 15.61
C TRP A 129 -6.52 4.99 16.14
N GLN A 130 -7.65 4.65 15.51
CA GLN A 130 -8.95 5.07 16.04
C GLN A 130 -9.28 4.40 17.37
N LEU A 131 -8.92 3.13 17.54
CA LEU A 131 -9.08 2.43 18.81
C LEU A 131 -8.21 3.07 19.90
N LEU A 132 -6.96 3.42 19.57
CA LEU A 132 -6.06 4.15 20.46
C LEU A 132 -6.62 5.53 20.83
N GLN A 133 -7.08 6.32 19.86
CA GLN A 133 -7.68 7.62 20.14
C GLN A 133 -8.88 7.50 21.09
N ARG A 134 -9.77 6.51 20.88
CA ARG A 134 -10.91 6.28 21.79
C ARG A 134 -10.49 5.87 23.20
N ARG A 135 -9.38 5.13 23.34
CA ARG A 135 -8.90 4.62 24.63
C ARG A 135 -8.13 5.67 25.45
N TRP A 136 -7.35 6.52 24.77
CA TRP A 136 -6.48 7.51 25.42
C TRP A 136 -7.10 8.91 25.52
N LEU A 137 -8.09 9.22 24.68
CA LEU A 137 -8.92 10.41 24.77
C LEU A 137 -10.37 9.93 24.89
N PRO A 138 -10.81 9.44 26.06
CA PRO A 138 -12.23 9.27 26.29
C PRO A 138 -12.84 10.66 26.13
N VAL A 139 -13.54 10.87 25.03
CA VAL A 139 -14.47 12.00 24.93
C VAL A 139 -15.42 11.79 26.11
N GLN A 140 -15.30 12.63 27.13
CA GLN A 140 -16.34 12.74 28.14
C GLN A 140 -17.61 13.06 27.38
N SER A 141 -18.47 12.06 27.22
CA SER A 141 -19.82 12.24 26.73
C SER A 141 -20.59 12.99 27.82
N THR A 142 -20.43 14.31 27.87
CA THR A 142 -21.40 15.17 28.52
C THR A 142 -22.49 15.45 27.51
N VAL A 143 -23.48 14.54 27.44
CA VAL A 143 -24.93 14.78 27.45
C VAL A 143 -25.58 13.42 27.73
#